data_AF-A0A934LB32-F1
#
_entry.id   AF-A0A934LB32-F1
#
_cell.length_a   1.000
_cell.length_b   1.000
_cell.length_c   1.000
_cell.angle_alpha   90.00
_cell.angle_beta   90.00
_cell.angle_gamma   90.00
#
_symmetry.space_group_name_H-M   'P 1'
#
loop_
_entity.id
_entity.type
_entity.pdbx_description
1 polymer ?
#
loop_
_entity_poly.entity_id
_entity_poly.type
_entity_poly.pdbx_seq_one_letter_code
_entity_poly.pdbx_strand_id
1 'polypeptide(L)'
;MYTVKPDGSIECLTAKEAIDLQRLIQSTRIEPRPTSRGQPAKQPIDGDESAPEIAKQLEQYNGTEISSAQLMPIIGAKSSSGVGSRLYHLQNRIPLSEHVKLTKHRDKKGVVTWKVKLL
;
A
#
# COMPACT_ATOMS: atom_id res chain seq x y z
N MET A 1 -10.47 40.40 11.98
CA MET A 1 -9.87 39.98 13.26
C MET A 1 -10.46 38.62 13.60
N TYR A 2 -9.68 37.53 13.56
CA TYR A 2 -10.20 36.19 13.92
C TYR A 2 -10.26 36.05 15.45
N THR A 3 -11.21 35.27 15.96
CA THR A 3 -11.38 35.04 17.40
C THR A 3 -10.98 33.61 17.73
N VAL A 4 -10.11 33.45 18.73
CA VAL A 4 -9.76 32.13 19.28
C VAL A 4 -10.60 31.92 20.53
N LYS A 5 -11.43 30.88 20.53
CA LYS A 5 -12.27 30.52 21.66
C LYS A 5 -11.44 29.80 22.74
N PRO A 6 -11.95 29.72 23.99
CA PRO A 6 -11.25 29.06 25.10
C PRO A 6 -10.97 27.57 24.88
N ASP A 7 -11.75 26.91 24.01
CA ASP A 7 -11.58 25.51 23.60
C ASP A 7 -10.51 25.32 22.51
N GLY A 8 -9.87 26.41 22.07
CA GLY A 8 -8.87 26.40 21.01
C GLY A 8 -9.44 26.40 19.60
N SER A 9 -10.77 26.45 19.44
CA SER A 9 -11.38 26.59 18.11
C SER A 9 -11.22 28.03 17.59
N ILE A 10 -10.99 28.18 16.28
CA ILE A 10 -10.84 29.48 15.63
C ILE A 10 -12.13 29.77 14.86
N GLU A 11 -12.79 30.87 15.20
CA GLU A 11 -13.95 31.35 14.48
C GLU A 11 -13.57 32.56 13.61
N CYS A 12 -13.95 32.49 12.34
CA CYS A 12 -13.84 33.60 11.39
C CYS A 12 -15.26 34.08 11.09
N LEU A 13 -15.53 35.36 11.36
CA LEU A 13 -16.86 35.95 11.19
C LEU A 13 -17.12 36.34 9.73
N THR A 14 -16.06 36.52 8.94
CA THR A 14 -16.14 36.88 7.52
C THR A 14 -15.24 36.02 6.64
N ALA A 15 -15.62 35.89 5.36
CA ALA A 15 -14.82 35.17 4.37
C ALA A 15 -13.42 35.79 4.18
N LYS A 16 -13.30 37.11 4.31
CA LYS A 16 -12.01 37.82 4.22
C LYS A 16 -11.06 37.39 5.34
N GLU A 17 -11.57 37.23 6.56
CA GLU A 17 -10.77 36.78 7.70
C GLU A 17 -10.30 35.34 7.55
N ALA A 18 -11.13 34.46 7.01
CA ALA A 18 -10.73 33.08 6.72
C ALA A 18 -9.60 33.02 5.69
N ILE A 19 -9.65 33.85 4.65
CA ILE A 19 -8.61 33.94 3.62
C ILE A 19 -7.31 34.50 4.20
N ASP A 20 -7.38 35.55 5.01
CA ASP A 20 -6.19 36.13 5.65
C ASP A 20 -5.54 35.15 6.65
N LEU A 21 -6.35 34.38 7.40
CA LEU A 21 -5.85 33.32 8.28
C LEU A 21 -5.19 32.19 7.49
N GLN A 22 -5.79 31.76 6.38
CA GLN A 22 -5.21 30.73 5.51
C GLN A 22 -3.87 31.17 4.93
N ARG A 23 -3.77 32.42 4.48
CA ARG A 23 -2.51 33.00 3.98
C ARG A 23 -1.45 33.04 5.07
N LEU A 24 -1.83 33.43 6.29
CA LEU A 24 -0.92 33.47 7.43
C LEU A 24 -0.38 32.07 7.78
N ILE A 25 -1.25 31.05 7.81
CA ILE A 25 -0.85 29.65 8.05
C ILE A 25 0.10 29.15 6.97
N GLN A 26 -0.15 29.49 5.71
CA GLN A 26 0.70 29.07 4.58
C GLN A 26 2.04 29.80 4.54
N SER A 27 2.08 31.08 4.94
CA SER A 27 3.32 31.88 4.98
C SER A 27 4.19 31.56 6.19
N THR A 28 3.58 31.06 7.27
CA THR A 28 4.32 30.57 8.42
C THR A 28 4.98 29.27 8.00
N ARG A 29 6.32 29.27 7.86
CA ARG A 29 7.11 28.03 7.73
C ARG A 29 6.98 27.24 9.04
N ILE A 30 5.86 26.56 9.20
CA ILE A 30 5.73 25.48 10.17
C ILE A 30 6.66 24.41 9.62
N GLU A 31 7.78 24.15 10.30
CA GLU A 31 8.58 22.97 10.00
C GLU A 31 7.62 21.80 9.83
N PRO A 32 7.73 21.01 8.74
CA PRO A 32 6.80 19.94 8.51
C PRO A 32 6.78 19.08 9.77
N ARG A 33 5.68 19.16 10.53
CA ARG A 33 5.41 18.28 11.66
C ARG A 33 5.70 16.90 11.11
N PRO A 34 6.58 16.09 11.73
CA PRO A 34 7.00 14.83 11.16
C PRO A 34 5.70 14.11 10.85
N THR A 35 5.40 13.99 9.56
CA THR A 35 4.34 13.13 9.13
C THR A 35 4.83 11.78 9.61
N SER A 36 4.30 11.31 10.73
CA SER A 36 3.92 9.92 10.87
C SER A 36 2.86 9.64 9.80
N ARG A 37 3.21 9.86 8.51
CA ARG A 37 2.86 8.97 7.41
C ARG A 37 3.17 7.63 8.01
N GLY A 38 2.12 6.89 8.37
CA GLY A 38 2.23 5.67 9.15
C GLY A 38 3.50 4.97 8.71
N GLN A 39 4.49 4.91 9.62
CA GLN A 39 5.64 4.08 9.37
C GLN A 39 5.01 2.76 8.93
N PRO A 40 5.28 2.24 7.72
CA PRO A 40 4.86 0.88 7.44
C PRO A 40 5.47 0.11 8.59
N ALA A 41 4.65 -0.46 9.47
CA ALA A 41 5.14 -1.04 10.69
C ALA A 41 6.29 -1.95 10.25
N LYS A 42 7.53 -1.57 10.58
CA LYS A 42 8.66 -2.48 10.50
C LYS A 42 8.52 -3.40 11.70
N GLN A 43 7.35 -4.04 11.82
CA GLN A 43 7.34 -5.36 12.36
C GLN A 43 8.13 -6.16 11.31
N PRO A 44 9.29 -6.74 11.68
CA PRO A 44 9.65 -7.99 11.04
C PRO A 44 8.41 -8.85 11.23
N ILE A 45 7.68 -9.04 10.12
CA ILE A 45 6.69 -10.12 10.10
C ILE A 45 7.60 -11.33 10.23
N ASP A 46 7.48 -12.05 11.34
CA ASP A 46 8.09 -13.37 11.51
C ASP A 46 8.06 -14.08 10.17
N GLY A 47 9.22 -14.57 9.73
CA GLY A 47 9.39 -15.14 8.40
C GLY A 47 8.20 -16.05 8.13
N ASP A 48 7.33 -15.63 7.21
CA ASP A 48 6.09 -16.33 6.92
C ASP A 48 6.55 -17.68 6.33
N GLU A 49 6.60 -18.73 7.17
CA GLU A 49 7.10 -20.07 6.86
C GLU A 49 6.36 -20.70 5.66
N SER A 50 5.26 -20.07 5.26
CA SER A 50 4.45 -20.35 4.07
C SER A 50 5.18 -20.16 2.74
N ALA A 51 6.36 -19.53 2.69
CA ALA A 51 7.06 -19.25 1.42
C ALA A 51 7.34 -20.47 0.53
N PRO A 52 7.97 -21.55 1.03
CA PRO A 52 8.15 -22.78 0.27
C PRO A 52 6.81 -23.45 -0.11
N GLU A 53 5.78 -23.35 0.74
CA GLU A 53 4.45 -23.88 0.42
C GLU A 53 3.76 -23.10 -0.69
N ILE A 54 3.85 -21.76 -0.67
CA ILE A 54 3.35 -20.88 -1.71
C ILE A 54 4.10 -21.15 -3.02
N ALA A 55 5.43 -21.31 -2.97
CA ALA A 55 6.23 -21.64 -4.16
C ALA A 55 5.75 -22.97 -4.78
N LYS A 56 5.61 -24.03 -3.98
CA LYS A 56 5.10 -25.34 -4.40
C LYS A 56 3.69 -25.25 -4.99
N GLN A 57 2.82 -24.42 -4.43
CA GLN A 57 1.50 -24.16 -5.00
C GLN A 57 1.54 -23.33 -6.29
N LEU A 58 2.56 -22.49 -6.50
CA LEU A 58 2.73 -21.70 -7.72
C LEU A 58 3.45 -22.47 -8.84
N GLU A 59 4.17 -23.54 -8.54
CA GLU A 59 4.82 -24.41 -9.53
C GLU A 59 3.85 -24.94 -10.58
N GLN A 60 2.63 -25.32 -10.17
CA GLN A 60 1.59 -25.80 -11.08
C GLN A 60 1.15 -24.75 -12.13
N TYR A 61 1.47 -23.48 -11.90
CA TYR A 61 1.14 -22.37 -12.78
C TYR A 61 2.36 -21.84 -13.54
N ASN A 62 3.51 -22.53 -13.49
CA ASN A 62 4.72 -22.09 -14.16
C ASN A 62 4.51 -21.85 -15.67
N GLY A 63 4.85 -20.66 -16.15
CA GLY A 63 4.68 -20.23 -17.53
C GLY A 63 3.27 -19.76 -17.90
N THR A 64 2.30 -19.92 -17.00
CA THR A 64 0.91 -19.51 -17.22
C THR A 64 0.59 -18.16 -16.58
N GLU A 65 -0.44 -17.49 -17.12
CA GLU A 65 -1.03 -16.31 -16.49
C GLU A 65 -2.18 -16.73 -15.57
N ILE A 66 -2.09 -16.32 -14.31
CA ILE A 66 -3.13 -16.56 -13.32
C ILE A 66 -3.81 -15.25 -12.96
N SER A 67 -5.13 -15.30 -12.78
CA SER A 67 -5.89 -14.12 -12.38
C SER A 67 -5.61 -13.74 -10.93
N SER A 68 -5.76 -12.46 -10.59
CA SER A 68 -5.62 -12.02 -9.18
C SER A 68 -6.60 -12.74 -8.25
N ALA A 69 -7.77 -13.16 -8.74
CA ALA A 69 -8.76 -13.92 -7.96
C ALA A 69 -8.26 -15.32 -7.61
N GLN A 70 -7.60 -16.01 -8.55
CA GLN A 70 -6.99 -17.33 -8.32
C GLN A 70 -5.74 -17.25 -7.46
N LEU A 71 -5.01 -16.13 -7.54
CA LEU A 71 -3.78 -15.92 -6.78
C LEU A 71 -4.05 -15.56 -5.32
N MET A 72 -5.18 -14.88 -5.06
CA MET A 72 -5.62 -14.45 -3.72
C MET A 72 -5.59 -15.56 -2.64
N PRO A 73 -6.21 -16.75 -2.83
CA PRO A 73 -6.16 -17.82 -1.82
C PRO A 73 -4.76 -18.42 -1.64
N ILE A 74 -3.95 -18.47 -2.70
CA ILE A 74 -2.60 -19.06 -2.66
C ILE A 74 -1.68 -18.25 -1.73
N ILE A 75 -1.74 -16.92 -1.83
CA ILE A 75 -0.86 -16.02 -1.06
C ILE A 75 -1.50 -15.49 0.24
N GLY A 76 -2.71 -15.96 0.56
CA GLY A 76 -3.48 -15.52 1.73
C GLY A 76 -3.87 -14.03 1.70
N ALA A 77 -4.13 -13.46 0.52
CA ALA A 77 -4.57 -12.08 0.41
C ALA A 77 -6.06 -11.93 0.79
N LYS A 78 -6.40 -10.89 1.58
CA LYS A 78 -7.78 -10.63 2.06
C LYS A 78 -8.71 -10.05 0.99
N SER A 79 -8.17 -9.58 -0.13
CA SER A 79 -8.93 -8.98 -1.22
C SER A 79 -8.13 -9.01 -2.52
N SER A 80 -8.83 -8.91 -3.66
CA SER A 80 -8.21 -8.80 -4.99
C SER A 80 -7.32 -7.56 -5.16
N SER A 81 -7.68 -6.45 -4.51
CA SER A 81 -6.86 -5.23 -4.44
C SER A 81 -5.62 -5.40 -3.56
N GLY A 82 -5.68 -6.26 -2.54
CA GLY A 82 -4.58 -6.59 -1.63
C GLY A 82 -3.53 -7.54 -2.21
N VAL A 83 -3.84 -8.24 -3.32
CA VAL A 83 -2.93 -9.19 -3.97
C VAL A 83 -1.60 -8.54 -4.35
N GLY A 84 -1.63 -7.35 -4.95
CA GLY A 84 -0.41 -6.65 -5.36
C GLY A 84 0.50 -6.28 -4.19
N SER A 85 -0.09 -5.81 -3.08
CA SER A 85 0.66 -5.47 -1.87
C SER A 85 1.26 -6.72 -1.22
N ARG A 86 0.49 -7.82 -1.15
CA ARG A 86 0.95 -9.08 -0.54
C ARG A 86 2.05 -9.72 -1.38
N LEU A 87 1.93 -9.71 -2.71
CA LEU A 87 3.00 -10.15 -3.60
C LEU A 87 4.26 -9.31 -3.51
N TYR A 88 4.11 -7.98 -3.41
CA TYR A 88 5.25 -7.11 -3.18
C TYR A 88 5.98 -7.48 -1.88
N HIS A 89 5.25 -7.78 -0.80
CA HIS A 89 5.87 -8.25 0.44
C HIS A 89 6.51 -9.63 0.28
N LEU A 90 5.84 -10.58 -0.37
CA LEU A 90 6.37 -11.93 -0.59
C LEU A 90 7.62 -11.95 -1.48
N GLN A 91 7.72 -11.04 -2.47
CA GLN A 91 8.91 -10.95 -3.33
C GLN A 91 10.07 -10.20 -2.68
N ASN A 92 9.81 -9.25 -1.77
CA ASN A 92 10.86 -8.39 -1.21
C ASN A 92 11.25 -8.73 0.24
N ARG A 93 10.40 -9.43 1.00
CA ARG A 93 10.66 -9.77 2.41
C ARG A 93 10.86 -11.26 2.66
N ILE A 94 10.49 -12.09 1.70
CA ILE A 94 10.51 -13.54 1.81
C ILE A 94 11.30 -14.06 0.59
N PRO A 95 12.08 -15.15 0.70
CA PRO A 95 12.86 -15.70 -0.41
C PRO A 95 12.00 -16.30 -1.55
N LEU A 96 10.73 -15.91 -1.70
CA LEU A 96 9.90 -16.32 -2.82
C LEU A 96 10.54 -15.92 -4.15
N SER A 97 11.27 -14.80 -4.18
CA SER A 97 12.03 -14.34 -5.34
C SER A 97 13.19 -15.25 -5.74
N GLU A 98 13.62 -16.18 -4.89
CA GLU A 98 14.66 -17.17 -5.24
C GLU A 98 14.04 -18.37 -5.97
N HIS A 99 12.72 -18.56 -5.89
CA HIS A 99 12.02 -19.74 -6.40
C HIS A 99 11.02 -19.38 -7.50
N VAL A 100 10.37 -18.20 -7.40
CA VAL A 100 9.27 -17.78 -8.25
C VAL A 100 9.30 -16.27 -8.52
N LYS A 101 9.32 -15.91 -9.80
CA LYS A 101 9.12 -14.54 -10.30
C LYS A 101 7.68 -14.37 -10.79
N LEU A 102 6.95 -13.45 -10.17
CA LEU A 102 5.59 -13.07 -10.59
C LEU A 102 5.61 -11.70 -11.26
N THR A 103 5.13 -11.62 -12.50
CA THR A 103 5.06 -10.37 -13.26
C THR A 103 3.61 -9.96 -13.43
N LYS A 104 3.28 -8.73 -13.03
CA LYS A 104 1.93 -8.18 -13.17
C LYS A 104 1.64 -7.83 -14.63
N HIS A 105 0.55 -8.37 -15.16
CA HIS A 105 -0.04 -7.97 -16.43
C HIS A 105 -1.41 -7.36 -16.18
N ARG A 106 -1.77 -6.35 -16.98
CA ARG A 106 -3.10 -5.75 -16.95
C ARG A 106 -3.63 -5.75 -18.37
N ASP A 107 -4.76 -6.43 -18.57
CA ASP A 107 -5.42 -6.48 -19.86
C ASP A 107 -6.12 -5.15 -20.20
N LYS A 108 -6.46 -4.94 -21.47
CA LYS A 108 -7.23 -3.77 -21.96
C LYS A 108 -8.58 -3.60 -21.24
N LYS A 109 -9.13 -4.67 -20.67
CA LYS A 109 -10.34 -4.65 -19.83
C LYS A 109 -10.10 -4.29 -18.36
N GLY A 110 -8.87 -3.95 -17.97
CA GLY A 110 -8.50 -3.59 -16.60
C GLY A 110 -8.29 -4.77 -15.65
N VAL A 111 -8.49 -6.00 -16.12
CA VAL A 111 -8.25 -7.24 -15.37
C VAL A 111 -6.76 -7.39 -15.12
N VAL A 112 -6.39 -7.65 -13.86
CA VAL A 112 -5.00 -7.86 -13.45
C VAL A 112 -4.71 -9.36 -13.38
N THR A 113 -3.83 -9.81 -14.25
CA THR A 113 -3.26 -11.15 -14.28
C THR A 113 -1.81 -11.11 -13.81
N TRP A 114 -1.28 -12.27 -13.42
CA TRP A 114 0.09 -12.43 -12.97
C TRP A 114 0.70 -13.60 -13.71
N LYS A 115 1.81 -13.35 -14.39
CA LYS A 115 2.59 -14.40 -15.03
C LYS A 115 3.55 -15.01 -14.02
N VAL A 116 3.43 -16.32 -13.81
CA VAL A 116 4.32 -17.07 -12.91
C VAL A 116 5.50 -17.60 -13.71
N LYS A 117 6.71 -17.39 -13.21
CA LYS A 117 7.94 -17.95 -13.78
C LYS A 117 8.80 -18.50 -12.64
N LEU A 118 9.06 -19.80 -12.63
CA LEU A 118 10.04 -20.39 -11.70
C LEU A 118 11.47 -19.95 -12.09
N LEU A 119 12.35 -19.84 -11.09
CA LEU A 119 13.74 -19.41 -11.26
C LEU A 119 14.72 -20.57 -11.07
#